data_AF-A0A519VTB2-F1
#
_entry.id   AF-A0A519VTB2-F1
#
_cell.length_a   1.000
_cell.length_b   1.000
_cell.length_c   1.000
_cell.angle_alpha   90.00
_cell.angle_beta   90.00
_cell.angle_gamma   90.00
#
_symmetry.space_group_name_H-M   'P 1'
#
loop_
_entity.id
_entity.type
_entity.pdbx_description
1 polymer ?
#
loop_
_entity_poly.entity_id
_entity_poly.type
_entity_poly.pdbx_seq_one_letter_code
_entity_poly.pdbx_strand_id
1 'polypeptide(L)'
;MRYFLFAVVLLVAPQIVAPQSLYSQSQTSKLQNDKIYNLDFENKDIDPKSSAAWQTGTTKSGYRVGIDSNQKRSGKYSLLIESIDKDVASKSGMSNIIIPAKFEGKEVEIRFYLKLEKVTGHADFPFRIDDEDNDKIQFTNLLAKRIYGTQDWKQYSLKLPLGKAASTINLFPLLFGPGKMWIDDVQILFDGVDIAEAKIRTDYSTVTYQSIDYGNNKGASGQVRVRDAELYYEIYGTGEPLLLLHGNSQSIRVFKKQIKEFSKTYQVIAVDTRGQGKSTDHISEPLSYNLFAEDMKTLLDTLHLKKANVLGWSDGGNTGIIMAIKFPEYVNKLAVTGACTDPNKAVSSGTLKEVAKAIKNLKTKT
;
A
#
# COMPACT_ATOMS: atom_id res chain seq x y z
N MET A 1 22.15 -26.33 8.16
CA MET A 1 21.57 -25.05 7.67
C MET A 1 20.10 -25.30 7.33
N ARG A 2 19.22 -24.36 7.70
CA ARG A 2 17.91 -24.06 7.07
C ARG A 2 16.61 -24.77 7.52
N TYR A 3 15.76 -23.93 8.14
CA TYR A 3 14.29 -23.81 8.14
C TYR A 3 13.43 -24.71 9.06
N PHE A 4 12.77 -24.05 10.03
CA PHE A 4 11.43 -24.44 10.50
C PHE A 4 10.39 -23.66 9.69
N LEU A 5 9.45 -24.41 9.10
CA LEU A 5 8.31 -23.89 8.36
C LEU A 5 7.05 -24.45 9.02
N PHE A 6 6.15 -23.58 9.49
CA PHE A 6 4.75 -23.96 9.70
C PHE A 6 3.92 -23.24 8.64
N ALA A 7 3.35 -24.05 7.75
CA ALA A 7 2.39 -23.65 6.75
C ALA A 7 1.05 -23.35 7.45
N VAL A 8 0.69 -22.07 7.51
CA VAL A 8 -0.72 -21.68 7.38
C VAL A 8 -0.94 -21.52 5.89
N VAL A 9 -1.71 -22.42 5.29
CA VAL A 9 -2.17 -22.27 3.90
C VAL A 9 -3.15 -21.11 3.88
N LEU A 10 -2.62 -19.91 3.63
CA LEU A 10 -3.38 -18.81 3.07
C LEU A 10 -3.14 -18.86 1.56
N LEU A 11 -4.20 -19.11 0.79
CA LEU A 11 -4.25 -18.81 -0.63
C LEU A 11 -4.08 -17.29 -0.78
N VAL A 12 -2.84 -16.83 -0.87
CA VAL A 12 -2.49 -15.47 -1.28
C VAL A 12 -2.24 -15.53 -2.77
N ALA A 13 -3.16 -14.95 -3.55
CA ALA A 13 -2.95 -14.66 -4.95
C ALA A 13 -1.64 -13.86 -5.12
N PRO A 14 -0.87 -14.05 -6.21
CA PRO A 14 0.38 -13.33 -6.42
C PRO A 14 0.09 -11.83 -6.56
N GLN A 15 0.32 -11.06 -5.50
CA GLN A 15 0.49 -9.63 -5.63
C GLN A 15 1.90 -9.37 -6.17
N ILE A 16 1.94 -8.91 -7.41
CA ILE A 16 3.12 -8.34 -8.03
C ILE A 16 3.48 -7.09 -7.22
N VAL A 17 4.56 -7.18 -6.43
CA VAL A 17 5.17 -6.02 -5.78
C VAL A 17 5.93 -5.24 -6.85
N ALA A 18 5.40 -4.08 -7.24
CA ALA A 18 6.12 -3.12 -8.05
C ALA A 18 7.24 -2.46 -7.20
N PRO A 19 8.40 -2.14 -7.78
CA PRO A 19 9.53 -1.62 -7.03
C PRO A 19 9.24 -0.21 -6.47
N GLN A 20 9.31 -0.07 -5.15
CA GLN A 20 9.46 1.21 -4.47
C GLN A 20 10.82 1.83 -4.82
N SER A 21 10.81 2.82 -5.70
CA SER A 21 11.84 3.86 -5.74
C SER A 21 11.27 5.09 -6.45
N LEU A 22 11.47 6.27 -5.84
CA LEU A 22 11.11 7.62 -6.31
C LEU A 22 9.73 8.16 -5.91
N TYR A 23 9.42 8.23 -4.61
CA TYR A 23 8.62 9.35 -4.08
C TYR A 23 9.07 9.64 -2.65
N SER A 24 10.17 10.37 -2.52
CA SER A 24 10.42 11.19 -1.32
C SER A 24 10.94 12.53 -1.82
N GLN A 25 10.40 13.61 -1.25
CA GLN A 25 10.65 15.01 -1.53
C GLN A 25 9.73 15.65 -2.60
N SER A 26 8.59 16.15 -2.14
CA SER A 26 8.40 17.60 -2.15
C SER A 26 7.56 18.02 -0.95
N GLN A 27 8.16 18.79 -0.06
CA GLN A 27 7.40 19.63 0.86
C GLN A 27 6.62 20.63 -0.02
N THR A 28 5.29 20.59 0.01
CA THR A 28 4.45 21.64 -0.56
C THR A 28 3.52 22.16 0.52
N SER A 29 4.10 22.82 1.52
CA SER A 29 3.36 23.84 2.25
C SER A 29 3.21 25.05 1.32
N LYS A 30 1.95 25.42 1.05
CA LYS A 30 1.46 26.54 0.23
C LYS A 30 1.34 26.30 -1.27
N LEU A 31 0.23 25.67 -1.67
CA LEU A 31 -0.51 26.08 -2.86
C LEU A 31 -1.96 26.40 -2.44
N GLN A 32 -2.19 27.66 -2.09
CA GLN A 32 -3.48 28.30 -2.35
C GLN A 32 -3.59 28.42 -3.87
N ASN A 33 -4.31 27.51 -4.51
CA ASN A 33 -4.92 27.75 -5.81
C ASN A 33 -6.13 26.83 -5.93
N ASP A 34 -7.29 27.38 -5.60
CA ASP A 34 -8.56 26.76 -5.92
C ASP A 34 -8.68 26.67 -7.45
N LYS A 35 -8.84 25.45 -7.97
CA LYS A 35 -9.51 25.10 -9.25
C LYS A 35 -8.71 24.94 -10.56
N ILE A 36 -7.46 24.45 -10.59
CA ILE A 36 -6.96 23.95 -11.90
C ILE A 36 -6.28 22.59 -11.79
N TYR A 37 -7.06 21.55 -12.09
CA TYR A 37 -6.58 20.21 -12.42
C TYR A 37 -6.49 20.13 -13.95
N ASN A 38 -5.39 19.60 -14.50
CA ASN A 38 -5.21 19.52 -15.95
C ASN A 38 -6.01 18.35 -16.58
N LEU A 39 -7.32 18.28 -16.36
CA LEU A 39 -8.14 17.12 -16.74
C LEU A 39 -8.36 17.00 -18.26
N ASP A 40 -8.41 18.12 -18.96
CA ASP A 40 -8.57 18.24 -20.42
C ASP A 40 -7.22 18.39 -21.15
N PHE A 41 -6.10 18.36 -20.42
CA PHE A 41 -4.74 18.47 -20.96
C PHE A 41 -4.37 19.84 -21.56
N GLU A 42 -5.22 20.87 -21.38
CA GLU A 42 -5.02 22.19 -22.00
C GLU A 42 -4.15 23.15 -21.17
N ASN A 43 -3.96 22.88 -19.88
CA ASN A 43 -3.17 23.74 -19.01
C ASN A 43 -1.69 23.30 -18.93
N LYS A 44 -0.82 24.08 -19.55
CA LYS A 44 0.64 23.86 -19.57
C LYS A 44 1.39 24.37 -18.35
N ASP A 45 0.79 25.24 -17.55
CA ASP A 45 1.46 25.88 -16.41
C ASP A 45 1.49 24.97 -15.17
N ILE A 46 0.85 23.80 -15.26
CA ILE A 46 0.87 22.79 -14.19
C ILE A 46 2.06 21.87 -14.40
N ASP A 47 2.92 21.78 -13.37
CA ASP A 47 4.05 20.85 -13.35
C ASP A 47 3.54 19.41 -13.61
N PRO A 48 3.97 18.75 -14.70
CA PRO A 48 3.57 17.38 -15.05
C PRO A 48 3.94 16.32 -14.01
N LYS A 49 4.73 16.67 -12.98
CA LYS A 49 5.10 15.77 -11.88
C LYS A 49 4.34 16.06 -10.58
N SER A 50 3.50 17.08 -10.55
CA SER A 50 2.69 17.44 -9.38
C SER A 50 1.39 16.63 -9.32
N SER A 51 0.76 16.53 -8.14
CA SER A 51 -0.55 15.87 -7.98
C SER A 51 -1.70 16.59 -8.69
N ALA A 52 -1.49 17.84 -9.15
CA ALA A 52 -2.48 18.63 -9.88
C ALA A 52 -2.49 18.35 -11.41
N ALA A 53 -1.51 17.58 -11.92
CA ALA A 53 -1.43 17.17 -13.32
C ALA A 53 -1.18 15.67 -13.47
N TRP A 54 -1.36 15.20 -14.70
CA TRP A 54 -1.06 13.85 -15.13
C TRP A 54 0.44 13.58 -15.15
N GLN A 55 0.87 12.49 -14.51
CA GLN A 55 2.26 12.06 -14.55
C GLN A 55 2.69 11.69 -15.97
N THR A 56 3.78 12.30 -16.44
CA THR A 56 4.36 12.02 -17.77
C THR A 56 5.84 11.62 -17.65
N GLY A 57 6.36 10.98 -18.69
CA GLY A 57 7.74 10.54 -18.78
C GLY A 57 7.88 9.17 -19.45
N THR A 58 9.11 8.67 -19.48
CA THR A 58 9.41 7.32 -19.96
C THR A 58 9.49 6.35 -18.77
N THR A 59 8.72 5.28 -18.84
CA THR A 59 8.67 4.25 -17.80
C THR A 59 9.80 3.23 -17.99
N LYS A 60 10.29 2.63 -16.90
CA LYS A 60 11.24 1.50 -16.97
C LYS A 60 10.65 0.26 -17.66
N SER A 61 9.33 0.21 -17.82
CA SER A 61 8.61 -0.87 -18.48
C SER A 61 8.55 -0.73 -20.01
N GLY A 62 9.14 0.31 -20.59
CA GLY A 62 9.23 0.47 -22.04
C GLY A 62 8.08 1.24 -22.66
N TYR A 63 7.49 2.20 -21.92
CA TYR A 63 6.39 3.04 -22.39
C TYR A 63 6.74 4.53 -22.28
N ARG A 64 6.31 5.31 -23.27
CA ARG A 64 6.26 6.77 -23.20
C ARG A 64 4.87 7.22 -22.78
N VAL A 65 4.81 8.07 -21.77
CA VAL A 65 3.61 8.78 -21.31
C VAL A 65 3.86 10.26 -21.53
N GLY A 66 2.98 10.95 -22.25
CA GLY A 66 3.19 12.36 -22.58
C GLY A 66 1.97 13.04 -23.15
N ILE A 67 2.11 14.32 -23.46
CA ILE A 67 1.06 15.11 -24.10
C ILE A 67 1.28 15.10 -25.63
N ASP A 68 0.22 14.84 -26.40
CA ASP A 68 0.24 14.83 -27.87
C ASP A 68 -0.64 15.97 -28.41
N SER A 69 -0.11 16.74 -29.37
CA SER A 69 -0.83 17.81 -30.05
C SER A 69 -1.38 17.41 -31.42
N ASN A 70 -1.06 16.22 -31.90
CA ASN A 70 -1.48 15.75 -33.22
C ASN A 70 -2.80 15.00 -33.13
N GLN A 71 -2.88 14.02 -32.24
CA GLN A 71 -4.12 13.33 -31.90
C GLN A 71 -4.76 14.00 -30.69
N LYS A 72 -5.97 14.53 -30.88
CA LYS A 72 -6.82 15.12 -29.85
C LYS A 72 -8.28 14.98 -30.28
N ARG A 73 -9.20 14.95 -29.32
CA ARG A 73 -10.64 14.98 -29.54
C ARG A 73 -11.15 16.41 -29.45
N SER A 74 -10.71 17.17 -28.45
CA SER A 74 -11.02 18.60 -28.30
C SER A 74 -9.74 19.39 -28.04
N GLY A 75 -9.84 20.71 -27.88
CA GLY A 75 -8.70 21.54 -27.52
C GLY A 75 -7.49 21.42 -28.45
N LYS A 76 -6.30 21.44 -27.84
CA LYS A 76 -4.99 21.39 -28.49
C LYS A 76 -4.22 20.13 -28.14
N TYR A 77 -4.57 19.43 -27.06
CA TYR A 77 -3.76 18.39 -26.46
C TYR A 77 -4.59 17.17 -26.03
N SER A 78 -3.92 16.02 -25.95
CA SER A 78 -4.45 14.83 -25.27
C SER A 78 -3.31 14.09 -24.56
N LEU A 79 -3.65 13.23 -23.60
CA LEU A 79 -2.67 12.33 -23.00
C LEU A 79 -2.44 11.13 -23.91
N LEU A 80 -1.16 10.84 -24.19
CA LEU A 80 -0.70 9.66 -24.91
C LEU A 80 0.01 8.71 -23.95
N ILE A 81 -0.33 7.41 -24.05
CA ILE A 81 0.47 6.30 -23.54
C ILE A 81 0.80 5.40 -24.73
N GLU A 82 2.08 5.21 -25.01
CA GLU A 82 2.54 4.30 -26.07
C GLU A 82 3.62 3.35 -25.57
N SER A 83 3.57 2.10 -26.04
CA SER A 83 4.72 1.21 -25.96
C SER A 83 5.79 1.67 -26.95
N ILE A 84 7.03 1.80 -26.48
CA ILE A 84 8.19 2.13 -27.32
C ILE A 84 9.18 0.96 -27.46
N ASP A 85 9.17 0.03 -26.50
CA ASP A 85 10.00 -1.18 -26.55
C ASP A 85 9.27 -2.34 -27.24
N LYS A 86 10.04 -3.29 -27.78
CA LYS A 86 9.51 -4.51 -28.41
C LYS A 86 8.99 -5.53 -27.39
N ASP A 87 9.63 -5.60 -26.23
CA ASP A 87 9.36 -6.62 -25.19
C ASP A 87 8.40 -6.10 -24.12
N VAL A 88 7.18 -5.73 -24.52
CA VAL A 88 6.16 -5.13 -23.63
C VAL A 88 4.91 -5.98 -23.44
N ALA A 89 4.83 -7.18 -24.03
CA ALA A 89 3.62 -8.01 -24.06
C ALA A 89 3.01 -8.33 -22.69
N SER A 90 3.84 -8.45 -21.64
CA SER A 90 3.43 -8.69 -20.25
C SER A 90 3.60 -7.47 -19.34
N LYS A 91 3.88 -6.30 -19.90
CA LYS A 91 4.17 -5.06 -19.18
C LYS A 91 3.06 -4.04 -19.40
N SER A 92 3.08 -2.96 -18.61
CA SER A 92 2.16 -1.83 -18.76
C SER A 92 2.84 -0.47 -18.65
N GLY A 93 2.27 0.50 -19.33
CA GLY A 93 2.52 1.93 -19.15
C GLY A 93 1.31 2.58 -18.47
N MET A 94 1.54 3.57 -17.62
CA MET A 94 0.48 4.21 -16.83
C MET A 94 0.80 5.68 -16.61
N SER A 95 -0.24 6.52 -16.61
CA SER A 95 -0.24 7.85 -16.00
C SER A 95 -1.16 7.86 -14.79
N ASN A 96 -1.04 8.87 -13.93
CA ASN A 96 -1.98 9.06 -12.84
C ASN A 96 -2.15 10.54 -12.47
N ILE A 97 -3.28 10.83 -11.85
CA ILE A 97 -3.57 12.09 -11.15
C ILE A 97 -4.30 11.77 -9.84
N ILE A 98 -4.05 12.57 -8.80
CA ILE A 98 -4.64 12.37 -7.47
C ILE A 98 -5.39 13.64 -7.08
N ILE A 99 -6.67 13.49 -6.77
CA ILE A 99 -7.60 14.60 -6.58
C ILE A 99 -8.19 14.49 -5.17
N PRO A 100 -8.24 15.57 -4.39
CA PRO A 100 -8.87 15.55 -3.08
C PRO A 100 -10.36 15.27 -3.22
N ALA A 101 -10.87 14.32 -2.44
CA ALA A 101 -12.30 13.99 -2.35
C ALA A 101 -13.06 15.01 -1.48
N LYS A 102 -12.78 16.31 -1.68
CA LYS A 102 -13.27 17.41 -0.84
C LYS A 102 -14.66 17.92 -1.22
N PHE A 103 -15.27 17.38 -2.25
CA PHE A 103 -16.49 17.91 -2.85
C PHE A 103 -17.75 17.26 -2.28
N GLU A 104 -18.84 18.03 -2.21
CA GLU A 104 -20.16 17.52 -1.87
C GLU A 104 -20.64 16.54 -2.95
N GLY A 105 -21.29 15.45 -2.52
CA GLY A 105 -21.88 14.47 -3.42
C GLY A 105 -21.98 13.08 -2.79
N LYS A 106 -22.85 12.25 -3.34
CA LYS A 106 -22.99 10.83 -2.94
C LYS A 106 -22.24 9.90 -3.89
N GLU A 107 -22.15 10.27 -5.17
CA GLU A 107 -21.50 9.53 -6.23
C GLU A 107 -20.47 10.42 -6.94
N VAL A 108 -19.35 9.81 -7.32
CA VAL A 108 -18.40 10.39 -8.28
C VAL A 108 -18.49 9.63 -9.59
N GLU A 109 -18.63 10.36 -10.69
CA GLU A 109 -18.57 9.86 -12.06
C GLU A 109 -17.34 10.41 -12.77
N ILE A 110 -16.59 9.53 -13.42
CA ILE A 110 -15.47 9.89 -14.29
C ILE A 110 -15.91 9.65 -15.73
N ARG A 111 -15.97 10.71 -16.54
CA ARG A 111 -16.19 10.63 -17.99
C ARG A 111 -14.91 10.98 -18.73
N PHE A 112 -14.65 10.32 -19.84
CA PHE A 112 -13.47 10.59 -20.67
C PHE A 112 -13.66 10.00 -22.06
N TYR A 113 -12.86 10.48 -23.02
CA TYR A 113 -12.75 9.89 -24.35
C TYR A 113 -11.47 9.07 -24.47
N LEU A 114 -11.56 7.97 -25.20
CA LEU A 114 -10.46 7.04 -25.43
C LEU A 114 -10.33 6.73 -26.91
N LYS A 115 -9.11 6.82 -27.44
CA LYS A 115 -8.73 6.40 -28.80
C LYS A 115 -7.58 5.41 -28.73
N LEU A 116 -7.60 4.37 -29.56
CA LEU A 116 -6.58 3.33 -29.57
C LEU A 116 -6.01 3.11 -30.97
N GLU A 117 -4.72 2.79 -31.03
CA GLU A 117 -4.07 2.31 -32.24
C GLU A 117 -3.27 1.04 -31.95
N LYS A 118 -3.62 -0.05 -32.65
CA LYS A 118 -2.89 -1.33 -32.65
C LYS A 118 -2.64 -1.90 -31.24
N VAL A 119 -3.60 -1.73 -30.33
CA VAL A 119 -3.50 -2.29 -28.97
C VAL A 119 -3.77 -3.78 -29.02
N THR A 120 -2.78 -4.61 -28.69
CA THR A 120 -2.95 -6.08 -28.69
C THR A 120 -3.18 -6.67 -27.30
N GLY A 121 -2.80 -5.97 -26.25
CA GLY A 121 -3.11 -6.32 -24.87
C GLY A 121 -4.47 -5.76 -24.45
N HIS A 122 -4.46 -4.68 -23.67
CA HIS A 122 -5.69 -4.04 -23.16
C HIS A 122 -5.45 -2.58 -22.75
N ALA A 123 -6.43 -1.72 -23.00
CA ALA A 123 -6.51 -0.35 -22.50
C ALA A 123 -7.53 -0.25 -21.36
N ASP A 124 -7.11 0.29 -20.22
CA ASP A 124 -7.93 0.43 -19.02
C ASP A 124 -7.92 1.87 -18.48
N PHE A 125 -8.92 2.20 -17.69
CA PHE A 125 -8.97 3.42 -16.89
C PHE A 125 -9.45 3.10 -15.46
N PRO A 126 -8.62 2.42 -14.66
CA PRO A 126 -8.90 2.24 -13.25
C PRO A 126 -9.06 3.57 -12.53
N PHE A 127 -10.04 3.66 -11.65
CA PHE A 127 -10.06 4.69 -10.63
C PHE A 127 -10.52 4.14 -9.29
N ARG A 128 -10.02 4.77 -8.22
CA ARG A 128 -10.25 4.33 -6.84
C ARG A 128 -10.42 5.51 -5.90
N ILE A 129 -11.11 5.28 -4.80
CA ILE A 129 -11.29 6.24 -3.71
C ILE A 129 -10.59 5.69 -2.49
N ASP A 130 -9.70 6.49 -1.91
CA ASP A 130 -8.92 6.11 -0.72
C ASP A 130 -9.32 6.96 0.49
N ASP A 131 -9.17 6.39 1.69
CA ASP A 131 -9.30 7.11 2.96
C ASP A 131 -8.04 7.93 3.29
N GLU A 132 -8.06 8.61 4.43
CA GLU A 132 -6.94 9.43 4.92
C GLU A 132 -5.65 8.64 5.21
N ASP A 133 -5.75 7.32 5.37
CA ASP A 133 -4.62 6.41 5.59
C ASP A 133 -4.13 5.77 4.28
N ASN A 134 -4.58 6.30 3.14
CA ASN A 134 -4.37 5.80 1.77
C ASN A 134 -4.88 4.36 1.57
N ASP A 135 -5.85 3.91 2.38
CA ASP A 135 -6.51 2.63 2.15
C ASP A 135 -7.62 2.78 1.12
N LYS A 136 -7.63 1.85 0.16
CA LYS A 136 -8.64 1.78 -0.88
C LYS A 136 -10.02 1.41 -0.30
N ILE A 137 -10.95 2.35 -0.39
CA ILE A 137 -12.35 2.18 0.01
C ILE A 137 -13.16 1.61 -1.16
N GLN A 138 -12.98 2.18 -2.36
CA GLN A 138 -13.74 1.83 -3.56
C GLN A 138 -12.81 1.70 -4.77
N PHE A 139 -13.18 0.87 -5.75
CA PHE A 139 -12.40 0.64 -6.96
C PHE A 139 -13.29 0.21 -8.12
N THR A 140 -13.04 0.75 -9.31
CA THR A 140 -13.64 0.28 -10.56
C THR A 140 -12.70 0.50 -11.72
N ASN A 141 -12.96 -0.18 -12.84
CA ASN A 141 -12.17 -0.09 -14.07
C ASN A 141 -12.98 -0.56 -15.30
N LEU A 142 -12.34 -0.61 -16.47
CA LEU A 142 -12.90 -1.08 -17.74
C LEU A 142 -12.45 -2.51 -18.12
N LEU A 143 -11.73 -3.22 -17.24
CA LEU A 143 -11.13 -4.52 -17.56
C LEU A 143 -12.14 -5.54 -18.11
N ALA A 144 -13.34 -5.59 -17.52
CA ALA A 144 -14.40 -6.49 -17.98
C ALA A 144 -14.87 -6.21 -19.43
N LYS A 145 -14.71 -4.97 -19.92
CA LYS A 145 -15.09 -4.58 -21.28
C LYS A 145 -14.08 -5.03 -22.34
N ARG A 146 -12.88 -5.48 -21.94
CA ARG A 146 -11.79 -5.92 -22.84
C ARG A 146 -11.57 -4.92 -23.99
N ILE A 147 -11.22 -3.68 -23.65
CA ILE A 147 -10.93 -2.66 -24.67
C ILE A 147 -9.55 -2.93 -25.27
N TYR A 148 -9.48 -3.20 -26.58
CA TYR A 148 -8.25 -3.44 -27.34
C TYR A 148 -8.47 -3.13 -28.82
N GLY A 149 -7.43 -3.29 -29.64
CA GLY A 149 -7.45 -3.09 -31.09
C GLY A 149 -7.17 -1.65 -31.51
N THR A 150 -7.75 -1.26 -32.63
CA THR A 150 -7.77 0.11 -33.12
C THR A 150 -9.21 0.61 -33.06
N GLN A 151 -9.42 1.73 -32.37
CA GLN A 151 -10.71 2.41 -32.32
C GLN A 151 -10.49 3.92 -32.39
N ASP A 152 -11.39 4.62 -33.06
CA ASP A 152 -11.41 6.08 -32.94
C ASP A 152 -12.00 6.51 -31.59
N TRP A 153 -12.03 7.81 -31.35
CA TRP A 153 -12.52 8.40 -30.11
C TRP A 153 -13.91 7.87 -29.72
N LYS A 154 -13.97 7.28 -28.53
CA LYS A 154 -15.21 6.80 -27.92
C LYS A 154 -15.27 7.23 -26.47
N GLN A 155 -16.44 7.70 -26.05
CA GLN A 155 -16.66 8.11 -24.67
C GLN A 155 -16.88 6.90 -23.75
N TYR A 156 -16.31 6.97 -22.56
CA TYR A 156 -16.52 6.04 -21.47
C TYR A 156 -16.95 6.79 -20.21
N SER A 157 -17.62 6.08 -19.31
CA SER A 157 -18.03 6.57 -18.00
C SER A 157 -17.90 5.44 -16.97
N LEU A 158 -17.43 5.80 -15.78
CA LEU A 158 -17.31 4.93 -14.61
C LEU A 158 -17.79 5.68 -13.37
N LYS A 159 -18.45 4.98 -12.45
CA LYS A 159 -19.08 5.58 -11.25
C LYS A 159 -18.70 4.81 -9.99
N LEU A 160 -18.50 5.53 -8.89
CA LEU A 160 -18.30 4.97 -7.55
C LEU A 160 -19.05 5.81 -6.51
N PRO A 161 -19.61 5.20 -5.45
CA PRO A 161 -20.05 5.94 -4.28
C PRO A 161 -18.86 6.67 -3.63
N LEU A 162 -19.00 7.96 -3.32
CA LEU A 162 -17.91 8.74 -2.70
C LEU A 162 -17.66 8.26 -1.26
N GLY A 163 -18.69 8.21 -0.43
CA GLY A 163 -18.59 7.82 0.97
C GLY A 163 -17.93 8.89 1.85
N LYS A 164 -18.31 8.94 3.14
CA LYS A 164 -17.85 10.01 4.06
C LYS A 164 -16.34 9.97 4.34
N ALA A 165 -15.77 8.77 4.37
CA ALA A 165 -14.35 8.54 4.65
C ALA A 165 -13.43 8.85 3.46
N ALA A 166 -13.97 9.23 2.30
CA ALA A 166 -13.16 9.56 1.13
C ALA A 166 -12.24 10.75 1.42
N SER A 167 -10.96 10.54 1.16
CA SER A 167 -9.91 11.55 1.24
C SER A 167 -9.36 11.89 -0.14
N THR A 168 -9.10 10.88 -0.98
CA THR A 168 -8.58 11.08 -2.34
C THR A 168 -9.30 10.22 -3.38
N ILE A 169 -9.40 10.76 -4.59
CA ILE A 169 -9.82 10.09 -5.81
C ILE A 169 -8.57 9.96 -6.69
N ASN A 170 -8.23 8.74 -7.07
CA ASN A 170 -7.03 8.48 -7.85
C ASN A 170 -7.42 7.86 -9.19
N LEU A 171 -6.96 8.47 -10.30
CA LEU A 171 -7.20 8.00 -11.66
C LEU A 171 -5.91 7.44 -12.24
N PHE A 172 -5.95 6.28 -12.91
CA PHE A 172 -4.76 5.55 -13.36
C PHE A 172 -4.86 4.98 -14.77
N PRO A 173 -5.04 5.80 -15.82
CA PRO A 173 -5.09 5.29 -17.18
C PRO A 173 -3.89 4.41 -17.51
N LEU A 174 -4.18 3.22 -18.03
CA LEU A 174 -3.22 2.14 -18.15
C LEU A 174 -3.32 1.49 -19.53
N LEU A 175 -2.17 1.31 -20.16
CA LEU A 175 -2.01 0.51 -21.37
C LEU A 175 -1.19 -0.73 -21.05
N PHE A 176 -1.77 -1.90 -21.28
CA PHE A 176 -1.10 -3.20 -21.18
C PHE A 176 -0.77 -3.72 -22.59
N GLY A 177 0.48 -4.15 -22.78
CA GLY A 177 0.96 -4.68 -24.05
C GLY A 177 1.23 -3.61 -25.13
N PRO A 178 1.61 -4.05 -26.34
CA PRO A 178 1.91 -3.17 -27.46
C PRO A 178 0.73 -2.31 -27.89
N GLY A 179 1.01 -1.08 -28.32
CA GLY A 179 0.06 -0.18 -28.98
C GLY A 179 0.18 1.26 -28.50
N LYS A 180 -0.83 2.05 -28.86
CA LYS A 180 -1.00 3.44 -28.40
C LYS A 180 -2.41 3.65 -27.88
N MET A 181 -2.50 4.46 -26.84
CA MET A 181 -3.75 4.89 -26.23
C MET A 181 -3.70 6.40 -26.03
N TRP A 182 -4.73 7.09 -26.51
CA TRP A 182 -4.95 8.50 -26.20
C TRP A 182 -6.20 8.67 -25.33
N ILE A 183 -6.12 9.61 -24.40
CA ILE A 183 -7.22 10.00 -23.52
C ILE A 183 -7.41 11.51 -23.62
N ASP A 184 -8.66 11.92 -23.71
CA ASP A 184 -9.03 13.33 -23.82
C ASP A 184 -10.32 13.64 -23.05
N ASP A 185 -10.53 14.92 -22.74
CA ASP A 185 -11.70 15.48 -22.04
C ASP A 185 -12.11 14.68 -20.81
N VAL A 186 -11.19 14.49 -19.86
CA VAL A 186 -11.52 13.87 -18.59
C VAL A 186 -12.39 14.83 -17.78
N GLN A 187 -13.54 14.35 -17.33
CA GLN A 187 -14.47 15.09 -16.48
C GLN A 187 -14.69 14.30 -15.20
N ILE A 188 -14.80 15.04 -14.09
CA ILE A 188 -15.13 14.50 -12.79
C ILE A 188 -16.41 15.18 -12.34
N LEU A 189 -17.45 14.38 -12.16
CA LEU A 189 -18.77 14.86 -11.81
C LEU A 189 -19.14 14.34 -10.42
N PHE A 190 -19.57 15.23 -9.54
CA PHE A 190 -20.12 14.89 -8.24
C PHE A 190 -21.64 15.03 -8.30
N ASP A 191 -22.36 13.90 -8.22
CA ASP A 191 -23.81 13.83 -8.46
C ASP A 191 -24.25 14.53 -9.78
N GLY A 192 -23.39 14.46 -10.81
CA GLY A 192 -23.63 15.08 -12.12
C GLY A 192 -23.15 16.52 -12.28
N VAL A 193 -22.66 17.17 -11.20
CA VAL A 193 -22.08 18.52 -11.23
C VAL A 193 -20.58 18.45 -11.48
N ASP A 194 -20.07 19.20 -12.45
CA ASP A 194 -18.64 19.25 -12.77
C ASP A 194 -17.79 19.74 -11.59
N ILE A 195 -16.62 19.16 -11.40
CA ILE A 195 -15.67 19.50 -10.33
C ILE A 195 -15.34 21.00 -10.26
N ALA A 196 -15.35 21.73 -11.38
CA ALA A 196 -15.12 23.17 -11.41
C ALA A 196 -16.23 23.98 -10.71
N GLU A 197 -17.45 23.44 -10.71
CA GLU A 197 -18.67 24.01 -10.13
C GLU A 197 -19.09 23.33 -8.82
N ALA A 198 -18.52 22.17 -8.51
CA ALA A 198 -18.84 21.39 -7.33
C ALA A 198 -18.50 22.15 -6.03
N LYS A 199 -19.42 22.07 -5.06
CA LYS A 199 -19.23 22.65 -3.73
C LYS A 199 -18.24 21.82 -2.93
N ILE A 200 -17.45 22.49 -2.08
CA ILE A 200 -16.56 21.82 -1.12
C ILE A 200 -17.39 21.47 0.12
N ARG A 201 -17.23 20.26 0.65
CA ARG A 201 -17.90 19.82 1.87
C ARG A 201 -17.51 20.71 3.04
N THR A 202 -18.49 21.08 3.88
CA THR A 202 -18.26 21.92 5.06
C THR A 202 -17.44 21.24 6.15
N ASP A 203 -17.41 19.90 6.17
CA ASP A 203 -16.62 19.08 7.11
C ASP A 203 -15.24 18.70 6.55
N TYR A 204 -14.87 19.21 5.36
CA TYR A 204 -13.55 18.98 4.80
C TYR A 204 -12.49 19.76 5.58
N SER A 205 -11.68 19.03 6.34
CA SER A 205 -10.50 19.60 6.99
C SER A 205 -9.35 19.71 6.00
N THR A 206 -8.78 20.92 5.85
CA THR A 206 -7.53 21.14 5.11
C THR A 206 -6.31 20.70 5.90
N VAL A 207 -6.47 20.15 7.10
CA VAL A 207 -5.39 19.45 7.80
C VAL A 207 -5.06 18.24 6.96
N THR A 208 -4.05 18.38 6.10
CA THR A 208 -3.35 17.24 5.52
C THR A 208 -2.86 16.42 6.69
N TYR A 209 -3.58 15.36 7.03
CA TYR A 209 -2.99 14.26 7.80
C TYR A 209 -1.82 13.79 6.94
N GLN A 210 -0.61 14.23 7.29
CA GLN A 210 0.58 13.58 6.76
C GLN A 210 0.46 12.14 7.22
N SER A 211 0.11 11.26 6.29
CA SER A 211 0.05 9.82 6.55
C SER A 211 1.42 9.43 7.08
N ILE A 212 1.49 9.10 8.37
CA ILE A 212 2.73 8.64 8.98
C ILE A 212 3.10 7.33 8.29
N ASP A 213 4.29 7.28 7.70
CA ASP A 213 4.78 6.09 7.02
C ASP A 213 5.29 5.06 8.05
N TYR A 214 4.36 4.46 8.80
CA TYR A 214 4.65 3.45 9.83
C TYR A 214 5.49 2.31 9.26
N GLY A 215 6.51 1.88 10.00
CA GLY A 215 7.55 0.94 9.53
C GLY A 215 8.65 1.61 8.69
N ASN A 216 8.57 2.92 8.46
CA ASN A 216 9.57 3.71 7.76
C ASN A 216 9.68 5.16 8.27
N ASN A 217 9.28 5.40 9.50
CA ASN A 217 9.33 6.71 10.10
C ASN A 217 10.65 6.91 10.86
N LYS A 218 11.60 7.57 10.20
CA LYS A 218 12.92 7.87 10.77
C LYS A 218 12.85 8.68 12.08
N GLY A 219 11.83 9.51 12.26
CA GLY A 219 11.67 10.34 13.46
C GLY A 219 11.17 9.58 14.68
N ALA A 220 10.59 8.39 14.49
CA ALA A 220 10.09 7.52 15.54
C ALA A 220 10.92 6.24 15.71
N SER A 221 11.85 5.97 14.79
CA SER A 221 12.54 4.69 14.73
C SER A 221 13.78 4.60 15.60
N GLY A 222 14.03 3.40 16.11
CA GLY A 222 15.30 3.00 16.69
C GLY A 222 15.72 1.61 16.23
N GLN A 223 16.93 1.22 16.61
CA GLN A 223 17.43 -0.12 16.41
C GLN A 223 17.97 -0.68 17.73
N VAL A 224 17.79 -1.97 17.95
CA VAL A 224 18.37 -2.68 19.10
C VAL A 224 19.10 -3.92 18.61
N ARG A 225 20.34 -4.09 19.07
CA ARG A 225 21.08 -5.33 18.83
C ARG A 225 20.59 -6.40 19.79
N VAL A 226 20.12 -7.51 19.25
CA VAL A 226 19.70 -8.70 20.01
C VAL A 226 20.53 -9.89 19.58
N ARG A 227 21.55 -10.21 20.39
CA ARG A 227 22.54 -11.26 20.09
C ARG A 227 23.23 -10.99 18.74
N ASP A 228 22.80 -11.70 17.70
CA ASP A 228 23.27 -11.70 16.32
C ASP A 228 22.23 -11.17 15.32
N ALA A 229 21.21 -10.44 15.79
CA ALA A 229 20.30 -9.69 14.95
C ALA A 229 20.24 -8.21 15.38
N GLU A 230 19.74 -7.38 14.48
CA GLU A 230 19.38 -6.00 14.75
C GLU A 230 17.88 -5.85 14.52
N LEU A 231 17.13 -5.50 15.56
CA LEU A 231 15.70 -5.24 15.46
C LEU A 231 15.44 -3.78 15.16
N TYR A 232 14.62 -3.54 14.17
CA TYR A 232 14.00 -2.25 13.91
C TYR A 232 12.72 -2.11 14.74
N TYR A 233 12.56 -0.98 15.40
CA TYR A 233 11.32 -0.63 16.10
C TYR A 233 10.99 0.84 15.89
N GLU A 234 9.73 1.20 16.14
CA GLU A 234 9.24 2.56 16.16
C GLU A 234 8.44 2.83 17.44
N ILE A 235 8.58 4.03 17.99
CA ILE A 235 7.87 4.47 19.19
C ILE A 235 6.93 5.64 18.87
N TYR A 236 5.67 5.52 19.28
CA TYR A 236 4.64 6.53 19.07
C TYR A 236 3.87 6.85 20.33
N GLY A 237 3.51 8.11 20.50
CA GLY A 237 2.73 8.57 21.63
C GLY A 237 3.51 8.54 22.95
N THR A 238 2.78 8.80 24.03
CA THR A 238 3.28 8.82 25.40
C THR A 238 2.23 8.18 26.30
N GLY A 239 2.64 7.52 27.38
CA GLY A 239 1.72 6.88 28.32
C GLY A 239 2.22 5.51 28.76
N GLU A 240 1.30 4.61 29.11
CA GLU A 240 1.65 3.23 29.44
C GLU A 240 2.30 2.53 28.23
N PRO A 241 3.38 1.75 28.40
CA PRO A 241 4.00 1.02 27.30
C PRO A 241 3.08 -0.03 26.69
N LEU A 242 2.97 -0.06 25.37
CA LEU A 242 2.23 -1.05 24.60
C LEU A 242 3.11 -1.63 23.49
N LEU A 243 3.57 -2.87 23.66
CA LEU A 243 4.35 -3.61 22.67
C LEU A 243 3.43 -4.26 21.63
N LEU A 244 3.64 -3.95 20.36
CA LEU A 244 2.90 -4.53 19.23
C LEU A 244 3.75 -5.56 18.49
N LEU A 245 3.26 -6.79 18.38
CA LEU A 245 3.96 -7.92 17.75
C LEU A 245 3.18 -8.45 16.53
N HIS A 246 3.77 -8.33 15.34
CA HIS A 246 3.10 -8.67 14.07
C HIS A 246 3.13 -10.18 13.78
N GLY A 247 2.40 -10.60 12.74
CA GLY A 247 2.36 -12.00 12.29
C GLY A 247 3.56 -12.38 11.41
N ASN A 248 3.63 -13.66 11.02
CA ASN A 248 4.70 -14.15 10.16
C ASN A 248 4.72 -13.45 8.78
N SER A 249 5.89 -13.15 8.25
CA SER A 249 6.12 -12.45 6.98
C SER A 249 5.45 -11.06 6.90
N GLN A 250 5.32 -10.39 8.04
CA GLN A 250 4.76 -9.03 8.14
C GLN A 250 5.81 -8.03 8.66
N SER A 251 5.34 -6.83 9.00
CA SER A 251 6.13 -5.76 9.61
C SER A 251 5.20 -4.85 10.42
N ILE A 252 5.77 -3.84 11.07
CA ILE A 252 5.09 -2.75 11.80
C ILE A 252 3.87 -2.20 11.03
N ARG A 253 3.94 -2.15 9.69
CA ARG A 253 2.88 -1.61 8.81
C ARG A 253 1.52 -2.26 9.03
N VAL A 254 1.47 -3.53 9.44
CA VAL A 254 0.18 -4.22 9.67
C VAL A 254 -0.63 -3.55 10.78
N PHE A 255 0.04 -2.87 11.71
CA PHE A 255 -0.58 -2.18 12.84
C PHE A 255 -0.84 -0.70 12.60
N LYS A 256 -0.74 -0.16 11.38
CA LYS A 256 -0.84 1.30 11.14
C LYS A 256 -2.06 1.95 11.81
N LYS A 257 -3.22 1.28 11.77
CA LYS A 257 -4.47 1.77 12.40
C LYS A 257 -4.42 1.67 13.93
N GLN A 258 -3.88 0.56 14.45
CA GLN A 258 -3.69 0.36 15.89
C GLN A 258 -2.68 1.36 16.47
N ILE A 259 -1.58 1.63 15.77
CA ILE A 259 -0.59 2.63 16.17
C ILE A 259 -1.25 4.01 16.21
N LYS A 260 -1.96 4.40 15.14
CA LYS A 260 -2.68 5.69 15.08
C LYS A 260 -3.68 5.87 16.22
N GLU A 261 -4.43 4.83 16.57
CA GLU A 261 -5.42 4.93 17.64
C GLU A 261 -4.78 4.86 19.04
N PHE A 262 -3.93 3.86 19.30
CA PHE A 262 -3.37 3.63 20.62
C PHE A 262 -2.31 4.66 21.02
N SER A 263 -1.60 5.28 20.07
CA SER A 263 -0.62 6.34 20.38
C SER A 263 -1.24 7.59 21.00
N LYS A 264 -2.57 7.74 20.95
CA LYS A 264 -3.29 8.81 21.66
C LYS A 264 -3.22 8.65 23.19
N THR A 265 -2.99 7.44 23.70
CA THR A 265 -3.04 7.13 25.14
C THR A 265 -1.89 6.25 25.65
N TYR A 266 -1.23 5.50 24.76
CA TYR A 266 -0.13 4.59 25.09
C TYR A 266 1.17 5.07 24.46
N GLN A 267 2.29 4.70 25.09
CA GLN A 267 3.58 4.67 24.42
C GLN A 267 3.64 3.38 23.60
N VAL A 268 3.25 3.46 22.34
CA VAL A 268 3.21 2.32 21.43
C VAL A 268 4.63 2.01 20.95
N ILE A 269 5.09 0.79 21.20
CA ILE A 269 6.37 0.24 20.74
C ILE A 269 6.04 -0.81 19.69
N ALA A 270 6.15 -0.44 18.42
CA ALA A 270 5.93 -1.36 17.32
C ALA A 270 7.28 -1.89 16.83
N VAL A 271 7.43 -3.20 16.72
CA VAL A 271 8.72 -3.83 16.39
C VAL A 271 8.57 -4.72 15.17
N ASP A 272 9.54 -4.65 14.28
CA ASP A 272 9.76 -5.69 13.27
C ASP A 272 10.48 -6.86 13.97
N THR A 273 9.83 -8.01 14.12
CA THR A 273 10.47 -9.18 14.78
C THR A 273 11.65 -9.69 13.96
N ARG A 274 12.63 -10.32 14.61
CA ARG A 274 13.85 -10.88 13.98
C ARG A 274 13.59 -11.50 12.60
N GLY A 275 14.40 -11.10 11.62
CA GLY A 275 14.33 -11.61 10.24
C GLY A 275 13.11 -11.17 9.42
N GLN A 276 12.30 -10.23 9.93
CA GLN A 276 11.11 -9.72 9.26
C GLN A 276 11.15 -8.20 9.15
N GLY A 277 10.37 -7.63 8.24
CA GLY A 277 10.37 -6.19 7.97
C GLY A 277 11.78 -5.67 7.69
N LYS A 278 12.24 -4.72 8.51
CA LYS A 278 13.59 -4.14 8.46
C LYS A 278 14.58 -4.77 9.43
N SER A 279 14.14 -5.71 10.25
CA SER A 279 15.01 -6.41 11.20
C SER A 279 15.84 -7.47 10.51
N THR A 280 17.09 -7.61 10.94
CA THR A 280 17.99 -8.61 10.40
C THR A 280 17.87 -9.95 11.14
N ASP A 281 18.49 -10.98 10.57
CA ASP A 281 18.80 -12.21 11.27
C ASP A 281 20.11 -12.79 10.70
N HIS A 282 21.06 -13.08 11.59
CA HIS A 282 22.36 -13.64 11.21
C HIS A 282 22.65 -14.98 11.91
N ILE A 283 21.65 -15.59 12.55
CA ILE A 283 21.84 -16.82 13.31
C ILE A 283 21.91 -18.07 12.41
N SER A 284 22.65 -19.07 12.89
CA SER A 284 22.70 -20.41 12.29
C SER A 284 21.70 -21.40 12.92
N GLU A 285 21.18 -21.06 14.11
CA GLU A 285 20.20 -21.83 14.88
C GLU A 285 18.76 -21.66 14.35
N PRO A 286 17.85 -22.61 14.64
CA PRO A 286 16.45 -22.47 14.28
C PRO A 286 15.74 -21.33 15.02
N LEU A 287 14.93 -20.57 14.29
CA LEU A 287 14.00 -19.60 14.89
C LEU A 287 13.00 -20.31 15.81
N SER A 288 12.69 -19.69 16.93
CA SER A 288 11.69 -20.18 17.89
C SER A 288 11.00 -19.02 18.61
N TYR A 289 9.78 -19.24 19.09
CA TYR A 289 9.07 -18.24 19.91
C TYR A 289 9.78 -17.96 21.24
N ASN A 290 10.57 -18.91 21.74
CA ASN A 290 11.48 -18.67 22.86
C ASN A 290 12.51 -17.60 22.49
N LEU A 291 13.18 -17.74 21.35
CA LEU A 291 14.15 -16.75 20.86
C LEU A 291 13.48 -15.38 20.66
N PHE A 292 12.31 -15.34 20.03
CA PHE A 292 11.58 -14.08 19.86
C PHE A 292 11.18 -13.43 21.18
N ALA A 293 10.81 -14.20 22.20
CA ALA A 293 10.52 -13.65 23.53
C ALA A 293 11.78 -13.08 24.23
N GLU A 294 12.94 -13.73 24.10
CA GLU A 294 14.23 -13.21 24.60
C GLU A 294 14.62 -11.89 23.91
N ASP A 295 14.40 -11.83 22.60
CA ASP A 295 14.64 -10.64 21.79
C ASP A 295 13.76 -9.47 22.29
N MET A 296 12.48 -9.72 22.58
CA MET A 296 11.57 -8.69 23.11
C MET A 296 11.93 -8.26 24.52
N LYS A 297 12.38 -9.18 25.38
CA LYS A 297 12.93 -8.82 26.69
C LYS A 297 14.12 -7.86 26.54
N THR A 298 15.05 -8.18 25.63
CA THR A 298 16.23 -7.34 25.36
C THR A 298 15.84 -5.96 24.83
N LEU A 299 14.83 -5.88 23.97
CA LEU A 299 14.25 -4.62 23.51
C LEU A 299 13.70 -3.79 24.69
N LEU A 300 12.88 -4.39 25.56
CA LEU A 300 12.30 -3.69 26.71
C LEU A 300 13.38 -3.24 27.71
N ASP A 301 14.41 -4.06 27.96
CA ASP A 301 15.57 -3.70 28.79
C ASP A 301 16.31 -2.48 28.22
N THR A 302 16.54 -2.47 26.90
CA THR A 302 17.22 -1.38 26.19
C THR A 302 16.43 -0.08 26.24
N LEU A 303 15.10 -0.17 26.19
CA LEU A 303 14.21 0.97 26.34
C LEU A 303 13.99 1.37 27.80
N HIS A 304 14.63 0.69 28.75
CA HIS A 304 14.47 0.88 30.18
C HIS A 304 13.02 0.72 30.67
N LEU A 305 12.27 -0.17 30.02
CA LEU A 305 10.87 -0.47 30.30
C LEU A 305 10.78 -1.76 31.10
N LYS A 306 10.47 -1.64 32.39
CA LYS A 306 10.33 -2.81 33.28
C LYS A 306 9.13 -3.68 32.95
N LYS A 307 8.07 -3.10 32.36
CA LYS A 307 6.80 -3.78 32.09
C LYS A 307 6.04 -3.11 30.95
N ALA A 308 5.38 -3.88 30.10
CA ALA A 308 4.54 -3.38 29.02
C ALA A 308 3.23 -4.17 28.90
N ASN A 309 2.19 -3.51 28.40
CA ASN A 309 1.04 -4.21 27.80
C ASN A 309 1.50 -4.82 26.46
N VAL A 310 1.02 -6.01 26.11
CA VAL A 310 1.42 -6.71 24.87
C VAL A 310 0.18 -7.00 24.02
N LEU A 311 0.23 -6.60 22.75
CA LEU A 311 -0.76 -6.96 21.74
C LEU A 311 -0.07 -7.75 20.61
N GLY A 312 -0.44 -9.02 20.46
CA GLY A 312 0.18 -9.92 19.47
C GLY A 312 -0.81 -10.47 18.44
N TRP A 313 -0.42 -10.47 17.17
CA TRP A 313 -1.15 -11.10 16.06
C TRP A 313 -0.39 -12.32 15.52
N SER A 314 -1.05 -13.47 15.41
CA SER A 314 -0.51 -14.71 14.85
C SER A 314 0.82 -15.11 15.52
N ASP A 315 1.95 -15.02 14.82
CA ASP A 315 3.29 -15.26 15.38
C ASP A 315 3.59 -14.34 16.57
N GLY A 316 3.23 -13.06 16.47
CA GLY A 316 3.34 -12.13 17.59
C GLY A 316 2.45 -12.50 18.76
N GLY A 317 1.31 -13.17 18.51
CA GLY A 317 0.47 -13.74 19.55
C GLY A 317 1.16 -14.88 20.29
N ASN A 318 1.79 -15.81 19.55
CA ASN A 318 2.58 -16.90 20.14
C ASN A 318 3.77 -16.35 20.93
N THR A 319 4.51 -15.38 20.39
CA THR A 319 5.60 -14.69 21.09
C THR A 319 5.10 -14.03 22.38
N GLY A 320 3.97 -13.32 22.34
CA GLY A 320 3.38 -12.70 23.52
C GLY A 320 2.97 -13.69 24.61
N ILE A 321 2.44 -14.86 24.24
CA ILE A 321 2.15 -15.95 25.19
C ILE A 321 3.45 -16.46 25.83
N ILE A 322 4.49 -16.71 25.03
CA ILE A 322 5.79 -17.18 25.55
C ILE A 322 6.44 -16.12 26.45
N MET A 323 6.33 -14.83 26.12
CA MET A 323 6.78 -13.74 27.00
C MET A 323 6.05 -13.77 28.35
N ALA A 324 4.71 -13.91 28.35
CA ALA A 324 3.94 -13.95 29.59
C ALA A 324 4.28 -15.17 30.48
N ILE A 325 4.68 -16.29 29.86
CA ILE A 325 5.11 -17.50 30.57
C ILE A 325 6.53 -17.36 31.12
N LYS A 326 7.49 -16.91 30.30
CA LYS A 326 8.92 -16.88 30.66
C LYS A 326 9.32 -15.64 31.45
N PHE A 327 8.68 -14.51 31.16
CA PHE A 327 9.02 -13.17 31.65
C PHE A 327 7.77 -12.46 32.19
N PRO A 328 7.03 -13.06 33.14
CA PRO A 328 5.78 -12.48 33.66
C PRO A 328 5.99 -11.08 34.28
N GLU A 329 7.19 -10.77 34.75
CA GLU A 329 7.57 -9.45 35.28
C GLU A 329 7.60 -8.35 34.20
N TYR A 330 7.76 -8.70 32.92
CA TYR A 330 7.77 -7.78 31.79
C TYR A 330 6.40 -7.59 31.13
N VAL A 331 5.41 -8.43 31.45
CA VAL A 331 4.08 -8.41 30.81
C VAL A 331 3.00 -7.95 31.79
N ASN A 332 2.37 -6.80 31.52
CA ASN A 332 1.30 -6.25 32.36
C ASN A 332 -0.07 -6.83 32.02
N LYS A 333 -0.45 -6.73 30.75
CA LYS A 333 -1.67 -7.30 30.18
C LYS A 333 -1.28 -7.90 28.83
N LEU A 334 -1.93 -9.01 28.47
CA LEU A 334 -1.72 -9.68 27.20
C LEU A 334 -3.04 -9.75 26.44
N ALA A 335 -3.04 -9.24 25.21
CA ALA A 335 -4.09 -9.44 24.24
C ALA A 335 -3.50 -10.16 23.02
N VAL A 336 -4.10 -11.27 22.61
CA VAL A 336 -3.64 -12.05 21.46
C VAL A 336 -4.78 -12.36 20.51
N THR A 337 -4.47 -12.35 19.22
CA THR A 337 -5.38 -12.77 18.15
C THR A 337 -4.64 -13.67 17.17
N GLY A 338 -5.31 -14.72 16.68
CA GLY A 338 -4.72 -15.69 15.75
C GLY A 338 -3.57 -16.54 16.32
N ALA A 339 -3.36 -16.56 17.63
CA ALA A 339 -2.33 -17.36 18.28
C ALA A 339 -2.71 -18.86 18.27
N CYS A 340 -1.70 -19.71 18.20
CA CYS A 340 -1.83 -21.16 18.28
C CYS A 340 -1.60 -21.62 19.72
N THR A 341 -2.68 -21.87 20.46
CA THR A 341 -2.60 -22.35 21.85
C THR A 341 -2.48 -23.87 21.98
N ASP A 342 -2.74 -24.62 20.90
CA ASP A 342 -2.55 -26.08 20.84
C ASP A 342 -1.94 -26.48 19.47
N PRO A 343 -0.60 -26.57 19.37
CA PRO A 343 0.07 -26.89 18.11
C PRO A 343 -0.24 -28.29 17.59
N ASN A 344 -0.69 -29.21 18.44
CA ASN A 344 -1.03 -30.57 18.03
C ASN A 344 -2.39 -30.64 17.31
N LYS A 345 -3.22 -29.60 17.43
CA LYS A 345 -4.53 -29.48 16.76
C LYS A 345 -4.61 -28.36 15.74
N ALA A 346 -3.56 -27.55 15.62
CA ALA A 346 -3.53 -26.40 14.73
C ALA A 346 -3.48 -26.78 13.24
N VAL A 347 -2.94 -27.96 12.92
CA VAL A 347 -2.73 -28.41 11.55
C VAL A 347 -3.18 -29.87 11.42
N SER A 348 -3.89 -30.18 10.33
CA SER A 348 -4.32 -31.55 10.07
C SER A 348 -3.12 -32.49 9.88
N SER A 349 -3.28 -33.76 10.28
CA SER A 349 -2.24 -34.77 10.07
C SER A 349 -1.87 -34.97 8.60
N GLY A 350 -2.82 -34.73 7.67
CA GLY A 350 -2.57 -34.74 6.23
C GLY A 350 -1.61 -33.63 5.80
N THR A 351 -1.87 -32.40 6.24
CA THR A 351 -1.01 -31.24 5.97
C THR A 351 0.39 -31.43 6.56
N LEU A 352 0.51 -31.99 7.77
CA LEU A 352 1.82 -32.31 8.36
C LEU A 352 2.62 -33.31 7.50
N LYS A 353 1.96 -34.33 6.93
CA LYS A 353 2.59 -35.29 6.01
C LYS A 353 3.05 -34.62 4.72
N GLU A 354 2.26 -33.71 4.16
CA GLU A 354 2.62 -32.96 2.96
C GLU A 354 3.82 -32.04 3.19
N VAL A 355 3.85 -31.33 4.32
CA VAL A 355 4.98 -30.49 4.73
C VAL A 355 6.24 -31.34 4.92
N ALA A 356 6.14 -32.48 5.61
CA ALA A 356 7.27 -33.39 5.78
C ALA A 356 7.82 -33.91 4.43
N LYS A 357 6.93 -34.22 3.48
CA LYS A 357 7.32 -34.59 2.12
C LYS A 357 8.02 -33.44 1.38
N ALA A 358 7.49 -32.22 1.48
CA ALA A 358 8.10 -31.03 0.89
C ALA A 358 9.51 -30.76 1.45
N ILE A 359 9.68 -30.86 2.77
CA ILE A 359 11.00 -30.72 3.43
C ILE A 359 11.98 -31.79 2.92
N LYS A 360 11.54 -33.05 2.82
CA LYS A 360 12.38 -34.13 2.30
C LYS A 360 12.84 -33.85 0.88
N ASN A 361 11.94 -33.38 0.02
CA ASN A 361 12.25 -33.04 -1.37
C ASN A 361 13.20 -31.84 -1.50
N LEU A 362 13.11 -30.87 -0.60
CA LEU A 362 14.04 -29.73 -0.54
C LEU A 362 15.45 -30.18 -0.14
N LYS A 363 15.56 -31.12 0.80
CA LYS A 363 16.85 -31.68 1.25
C LYS A 363 17.55 -32.54 0.20
N THR A 364 16.80 -33.13 -0.74
CA THR A 364 17.38 -33.95 -1.82
C THR A 364 17.80 -33.13 -3.05
N LYS A 365 17.51 -31.83 -3.08
CA LYS A 365 17.85 -30.90 -4.18
C LYS A 365 19.07 -30.02 -3.90
N THR A 366 19.71 -30.23 -2.76
CA THR A 366 21.00 -29.67 -2.33
C THR A 366 21.98 -30.81 -2.20
#